data_AF-A0A960TWL2-F1
#
_entry.id   AF-A0A960TWL2-F1
#
_cell.length_a   1.000
_cell.length_b   1.000
_cell.length_c   1.000
_cell.angle_alpha   90.00
_cell.angle_beta   90.00
_cell.angle_gamma   90.00
#
_symmetry.space_group_name_H-M   'P 1'
#
loop_
_entity.id
_entity.type
_entity.pdbx_description
1 polymer ?
#
loop_
_entity_poly.entity_id
_entity_poly.type
_entity_poly.pdbx_seq_one_letter_code
_entity_poly.pdbx_strand_id
1 'polypeptide(L)'
;VFDALKPEGEFGAVHAGAVGAGHFSKMVHNGIEYAMMQAYAEGFEILEASRYDLDLHAISHLWNQGSVVRSWLLELCENVFADDPHLEKLGDAVADSGEGRWTIQEAMDLDVPAPVITLSLLARFRSRQESSFAGKVIAGLRNQFGGHAVEKILDVTPESKDTGH
;
A
#
# COMPACT_ATOMS: atom_id res chain seq x y z
N VAL A 1 -20.00 -21.91 3.25
CA VAL A 1 -19.81 -21.06 4.45
C VAL A 1 -18.32 -21.05 4.72
N PHE A 2 -17.66 -19.89 4.60
CA PHE A 2 -16.21 -19.76 4.80
C PHE A 2 -15.94 -19.64 6.31
N ASP A 3 -15.70 -20.76 6.97
CA ASP A 3 -15.43 -20.80 8.43
C ASP A 3 -13.98 -20.46 8.81
N ALA A 4 -13.08 -20.26 7.83
CA ALA A 4 -11.63 -20.20 8.09
C ALA A 4 -11.09 -18.86 8.63
N LEU A 5 -11.92 -17.82 8.78
CA LEU A 5 -11.48 -16.49 9.24
C LEU A 5 -12.47 -15.83 10.22
N LYS A 6 -13.38 -16.60 10.81
CA LYS A 6 -14.35 -16.05 11.76
C LYS A 6 -13.65 -15.84 13.12
N PRO A 7 -13.64 -14.63 13.70
CA PRO A 7 -13.28 -14.46 15.10
C PRO A 7 -14.18 -15.30 16.01
N GLU A 8 -13.67 -15.78 17.14
CA GLU A 8 -14.51 -16.47 18.12
C GLU A 8 -15.63 -15.52 18.62
N GLY A 9 -16.90 -15.97 18.60
CA GLY A 9 -18.04 -15.20 19.10
C GLY A 9 -19.34 -15.31 18.29
N GLU A 10 -20.37 -14.58 18.74
CA GLU A 10 -21.70 -14.53 18.12
C GLU A 10 -21.73 -13.77 16.77
N PHE A 11 -20.70 -12.98 16.47
CA PHE A 11 -20.63 -12.13 15.27
C PHE A 11 -19.66 -12.72 14.23
N GLY A 12 -19.90 -12.43 12.95
CA GLY A 12 -19.01 -12.86 11.85
C GLY A 12 -19.70 -13.52 10.66
N ALA A 13 -21.02 -13.68 10.69
CA ALA A 13 -21.80 -14.08 9.51
C ALA A 13 -23.13 -13.33 9.47
N VAL A 14 -23.49 -12.82 8.29
CA VAL A 14 -24.80 -12.27 7.99
C VAL A 14 -25.30 -12.86 6.68
N HIS A 15 -26.62 -13.07 6.56
CA HIS A 15 -27.22 -13.40 5.28
C HIS A 15 -27.22 -12.14 4.41
N ALA A 16 -26.17 -11.96 3.61
CA ALA A 16 -25.88 -10.72 2.87
C ALA A 16 -26.88 -10.40 1.74
N GLY A 17 -27.77 -11.33 1.37
CA GLY A 17 -28.77 -11.13 0.31
C GLY A 17 -28.91 -12.36 -0.57
N ALA A 18 -29.31 -12.15 -1.83
CA ALA A 18 -29.42 -13.22 -2.81
C ALA A 18 -28.06 -13.92 -3.07
N VAL A 19 -28.10 -15.03 -3.80
CA VAL A 19 -26.90 -15.77 -4.21
C VAL A 19 -25.89 -14.81 -4.85
N GLY A 20 -24.65 -14.82 -4.36
CA GLY A 20 -23.57 -13.93 -4.81
C GLY A 20 -23.33 -12.69 -3.94
N ALA A 21 -24.34 -12.22 -3.17
CA ALA A 21 -24.22 -11.01 -2.35
C ALA A 21 -23.11 -11.09 -1.29
N GLY A 22 -22.87 -12.28 -0.73
CA GLY A 22 -21.78 -12.50 0.22
C GLY A 22 -20.40 -12.35 -0.40
N HIS A 23 -20.17 -12.92 -1.59
CA HIS A 23 -18.89 -12.76 -2.31
C HIS A 23 -18.68 -11.32 -2.76
N PHE A 24 -19.74 -10.66 -3.24
CA PHE A 24 -19.69 -9.25 -3.60
C PHE A 24 -19.30 -8.37 -2.40
N SER A 25 -19.97 -8.57 -1.26
CA SER A 25 -19.67 -7.82 -0.03
C SER A 25 -18.22 -8.06 0.45
N LYS A 26 -17.72 -9.28 0.34
CA LYS A 26 -16.32 -9.60 0.67
C LYS A 26 -15.32 -8.95 -0.29
N MET A 27 -15.65 -8.88 -1.57
CA MET A 27 -14.82 -8.17 -2.55
C MET A 27 -14.70 -6.69 -2.17
N VAL A 28 -15.82 -6.00 -1.89
CA VAL A 28 -15.82 -4.61 -1.42
C VAL A 28 -15.04 -4.43 -0.10
N HIS A 29 -15.21 -5.36 0.85
CA HIS A 29 -14.43 -5.38 2.09
C HIS A 29 -12.93 -5.38 1.83
N ASN A 30 -12.44 -6.22 0.90
CA ASN A 30 -11.01 -6.25 0.56
C ASN A 30 -10.53 -4.93 -0.04
N GLY A 31 -11.37 -4.23 -0.82
CA GLY A 31 -11.07 -2.87 -1.29
C GLY A 31 -10.95 -1.86 -0.14
N ILE A 32 -11.81 -1.95 0.88
CA ILE A 32 -11.72 -1.12 2.10
C ILE A 32 -10.42 -1.40 2.86
N GLU A 33 -10.02 -2.67 2.98
CA GLU A 33 -8.76 -3.06 3.63
C GLU A 33 -7.54 -2.44 2.92
N TYR A 34 -7.55 -2.37 1.58
CA TYR A 34 -6.48 -1.71 0.82
C TYR A 34 -6.35 -0.23 1.18
N ALA A 35 -7.48 0.48 1.24
CA ALA A 35 -7.52 1.88 1.62
C ALA A 35 -7.03 2.10 3.06
N MET A 36 -7.44 1.26 4.01
CA MET A 36 -7.02 1.37 5.40
C MET A 36 -5.52 1.12 5.59
N MET A 37 -4.97 0.08 4.94
CA MET A 37 -3.54 -0.19 4.95
C MET A 37 -2.75 1.00 4.39
N GLN A 38 -3.20 1.55 3.27
CA GLN A 38 -2.53 2.69 2.64
C GLN A 38 -2.57 3.94 3.53
N ALA A 39 -3.71 4.21 4.18
CA ALA A 39 -3.83 5.33 5.10
C ALA A 39 -2.89 5.21 6.31
N TYR A 40 -2.72 4.00 6.87
CA TYR A 40 -1.71 3.78 7.91
C TYR A 40 -0.29 3.98 7.39
N ALA A 41 0.05 3.41 6.24
CA ALA A 41 1.38 3.56 5.66
C ALA A 41 1.75 5.04 5.45
N GLU A 42 0.84 5.83 4.85
CA GLU A 42 1.04 7.28 4.66
C GLU A 42 1.16 8.02 5.99
N GLY A 43 0.35 7.66 7.00
CA GLY A 43 0.42 8.26 8.32
C GLY A 43 1.74 8.00 9.03
N PHE A 44 2.24 6.76 9.00
CA PHE A 44 3.51 6.39 9.62
C PHE A 44 4.71 6.95 8.85
N GLU A 45 4.67 7.01 7.53
CA GLU A 45 5.69 7.71 6.72
C GLU A 45 5.81 9.19 7.12
N ILE A 46 4.69 9.88 7.36
CA ILE A 46 4.71 11.27 7.83
C ILE A 46 5.35 11.39 9.22
N LEU A 47 5.12 10.42 10.11
CA LEU A 47 5.73 10.40 11.44
C LEU A 47 7.24 10.16 11.34
N GLU A 48 7.67 9.20 10.52
CA GLU A 48 9.08 8.87 10.30
C GLU A 48 9.84 10.03 9.63
N ALA A 49 9.25 10.66 8.62
CA ALA A 49 9.83 11.83 7.95
C ALA A 49 9.81 13.11 8.80
N SER A 50 9.23 13.06 10.00
CA SER A 50 9.13 14.22 10.87
C SER A 50 10.49 14.59 11.47
N ARG A 51 10.59 15.79 12.04
CA ARG A 51 11.81 16.25 12.74
C ARG A 51 12.01 15.62 14.12
N TYR A 52 11.10 14.74 14.54
CA TYR A 52 11.08 14.19 15.89
C TYR A 52 11.60 12.76 15.86
N ASP A 53 12.36 12.40 16.89
CA ASP A 53 12.72 11.02 17.17
C ASP A 53 11.54 10.34 17.86
N LEU A 54 10.75 9.59 17.11
CA LEU A 54 9.48 9.02 17.54
C LEU A 54 9.57 7.50 17.65
N ASP A 55 9.04 6.97 18.75
CA ASP A 55 8.85 5.53 18.91
C ASP A 55 7.53 5.11 18.23
N LEU A 56 7.61 4.64 16.98
CA LEU A 56 6.45 4.23 16.18
C LEU A 56 5.73 3.00 16.77
N HIS A 57 6.46 2.13 17.46
CA HIS A 57 5.87 1.00 18.19
C HIS A 57 5.04 1.50 19.38
N ALA A 58 5.57 2.39 20.21
CA ALA A 58 4.81 2.97 21.31
C ALA A 58 3.58 3.79 20.83
N ILE A 59 3.71 4.51 19.72
CA ILE A 59 2.59 5.27 19.13
C ILE A 59 1.48 4.34 18.63
N SER A 60 1.84 3.31 17.85
CA SER A 60 0.87 2.33 17.36
C SER A 60 0.17 1.60 18.52
N HIS A 61 0.93 1.21 19.55
CA HIS A 61 0.37 0.64 20.78
C HIS A 61 -0.61 1.59 21.47
N LEU A 62 -0.23 2.85 21.67
CA LEU A 62 -1.11 3.85 22.28
C LEU A 62 -2.42 4.01 21.52
N TRP A 63 -2.36 4.02 20.19
CA TRP A 63 -3.57 4.13 19.36
C TRP A 63 -4.48 2.92 19.51
N ASN A 64 -3.94 1.70 19.69
CA ASN A 64 -4.74 0.52 20.00
C ASN A 64 -5.46 0.59 21.36
N GLN A 65 -4.94 1.35 22.34
CA GLN A 65 -5.54 1.42 23.68
C GLN A 65 -6.77 2.34 23.79
N GLY A 66 -6.95 3.30 22.89
CA GLY A 66 -8.03 4.29 23.06
C GLY A 66 -8.34 5.19 21.87
N SER A 67 -7.74 4.96 20.70
CA SER A 67 -8.00 5.78 19.52
C SER A 67 -9.23 5.31 18.75
N VAL A 68 -9.81 6.23 17.96
CA VAL A 68 -10.88 5.91 17.01
C VAL A 68 -10.38 4.99 15.90
N VAL A 69 -9.09 5.10 15.54
CA VAL A 69 -8.48 4.25 14.50
C VAL A 69 -8.05 2.87 15.02
N ARG A 70 -8.34 2.51 16.28
CA ARG A 70 -8.01 1.18 16.79
C ARG A 70 -8.64 0.10 15.91
N SER A 71 -7.87 -0.91 15.53
CA SER A 71 -8.33 -2.02 14.72
C SER A 71 -7.35 -3.18 14.78
N TRP A 72 -7.81 -4.38 14.45
CA TRP A 72 -6.91 -5.53 14.32
C TRP A 72 -5.77 -5.27 13.30
N LEU A 73 -6.03 -4.50 12.25
CA LEU A 73 -5.00 -4.11 11.30
C LEU A 73 -3.91 -3.22 11.95
N LEU A 74 -4.29 -2.35 12.88
CA LEU A 74 -3.34 -1.55 13.65
C LEU A 74 -2.58 -2.39 14.68
N GLU A 75 -3.19 -3.41 15.27
CA GLU A 75 -2.48 -4.41 16.10
C GLU A 75 -1.42 -5.16 15.28
N LEU A 76 -1.72 -5.53 14.02
CA LEU A 76 -0.72 -6.10 13.12
C LEU A 76 0.41 -5.11 12.82
N CYS A 77 0.08 -3.83 12.58
CA CYS A 77 1.08 -2.79 12.35
C CYS A 77 1.99 -2.58 13.57
N GLU A 78 1.45 -2.61 14.78
CA GLU A 78 2.21 -2.57 16.03
C GLU A 78 3.20 -3.74 16.10
N ASN A 79 2.77 -4.96 15.78
CA ASN A 79 3.65 -6.13 15.75
C ASN A 79 4.79 -6.00 14.74
N VAL A 80 4.54 -5.35 13.59
CA VAL A 80 5.58 -5.06 12.59
C VAL A 80 6.66 -4.15 13.19
N PHE A 81 6.27 -3.05 13.85
CA PHE A 81 7.24 -2.15 14.51
C PHE A 81 7.92 -2.78 15.73
N ALA A 82 7.26 -3.73 16.40
CA ALA A 82 7.87 -4.46 17.51
C ALA A 82 9.05 -5.35 17.05
N ASP A 83 8.96 -5.95 15.86
CA ASP A 83 10.03 -6.78 15.29
C ASP A 83 11.14 -5.96 14.62
N ASP A 84 10.75 -4.87 13.95
CA ASP A 84 11.66 -4.02 13.17
C ASP A 84 11.20 -2.55 13.22
N PRO A 85 11.69 -1.76 14.19
CA PRO A 85 11.22 -0.38 14.40
C PRO A 85 11.37 0.55 13.19
N HIS A 86 12.34 0.29 12.31
CA HIS A 86 12.62 1.10 11.11
C HIS A 86 12.36 0.34 9.79
N LEU A 87 11.76 -0.85 9.86
CA LEU A 87 11.37 -1.67 8.70
C LEU A 87 12.52 -2.01 7.73
N GLU A 88 13.77 -2.03 8.20
CA GLU A 88 14.97 -2.25 7.39
C GLU A 88 15.03 -3.65 6.74
N LYS A 89 14.31 -4.62 7.30
CA LYS A 89 14.27 -6.01 6.80
C LYS A 89 13.30 -6.18 5.63
N LEU A 90 12.44 -5.20 5.35
CA LEU A 90 11.35 -5.31 4.39
C LEU A 90 11.66 -4.58 3.08
N GLY A 91 11.23 -5.16 1.96
CA GLY A 91 11.15 -4.44 0.68
C GLY A 91 9.84 -3.65 0.57
N ASP A 92 9.80 -2.61 -0.26
CA ASP A 92 8.66 -1.70 -0.45
C ASP A 92 7.71 -2.10 -1.60
N ALA A 93 8.06 -3.14 -2.36
CA ALA A 93 7.22 -3.66 -3.42
C ALA A 93 5.99 -4.39 -2.85
N VAL A 94 4.81 -3.82 -3.04
CA VAL A 94 3.56 -4.35 -2.46
C VAL A 94 2.78 -5.13 -3.50
N ALA A 95 2.61 -6.43 -3.28
CA ALA A 95 1.77 -7.29 -4.10
C ALA A 95 0.28 -6.93 -3.94
N ASP A 96 -0.54 -7.34 -4.91
CA ASP A 96 -1.99 -7.27 -4.82
C ASP A 96 -2.57 -8.62 -5.25
N SER A 97 -3.49 -9.14 -4.45
CA SER A 97 -4.15 -10.43 -4.65
C SER A 97 -5.25 -10.38 -5.72
N GLY A 98 -5.56 -9.19 -6.24
CA GLY A 98 -6.52 -8.95 -7.33
C GLY A 98 -7.89 -8.44 -6.87
N GLU A 99 -8.31 -8.69 -5.64
CA GLU A 99 -9.65 -8.31 -5.15
C GLU A 99 -9.82 -6.79 -5.05
N GLY A 100 -8.75 -6.04 -4.76
CA GLY A 100 -8.76 -4.58 -4.84
C GLY A 100 -9.05 -4.08 -6.27
N ARG A 101 -8.55 -4.79 -7.30
CA ARG A 101 -8.85 -4.47 -8.70
C ARG A 101 -10.32 -4.70 -9.01
N TRP A 102 -10.89 -5.82 -8.56
CA TRP A 102 -12.30 -6.14 -8.76
C TRP A 102 -13.22 -5.09 -8.12
N THR A 103 -12.87 -4.60 -6.93
CA THR A 103 -13.64 -3.53 -6.27
C THR A 103 -13.70 -2.26 -7.10
N ILE A 104 -12.57 -1.84 -7.66
CA ILE A 104 -12.51 -0.61 -8.46
C ILE A 104 -13.17 -0.81 -9.83
N GLN A 105 -13.02 -1.99 -10.44
CA GLN A 105 -13.71 -2.31 -11.68
C GLN A 105 -15.23 -2.24 -11.49
N GLU A 106 -15.76 -2.88 -10.45
CA GLU A 106 -17.17 -2.84 -10.14
C GLU A 106 -17.65 -1.41 -9.84
N ALA A 107 -16.87 -0.63 -9.10
CA ALA A 107 -17.20 0.77 -8.84
C ALA A 107 -17.32 1.58 -10.14
N MET A 108 -16.45 1.34 -11.13
CA MET A 108 -16.56 1.96 -12.46
C MET A 108 -17.80 1.47 -13.23
N ASP A 109 -18.06 0.17 -13.22
CA ASP A 109 -19.22 -0.41 -13.92
C ASP A 109 -20.56 0.07 -13.35
N LEU A 110 -20.59 0.43 -12.07
CA LEU A 110 -21.74 0.99 -11.36
C LEU A 110 -21.80 2.53 -11.35
N ASP A 111 -20.86 3.22 -11.99
CA ASP A 111 -20.71 4.69 -11.93
C ASP A 111 -20.60 5.26 -10.49
N VAL A 112 -19.96 4.51 -9.58
CA VAL A 112 -19.75 4.89 -8.17
C VAL A 112 -18.33 5.41 -7.94
N PRO A 113 -18.14 6.65 -7.44
CA PRO A 113 -16.81 7.18 -7.17
C PRO A 113 -16.17 6.50 -5.94
N ALA A 114 -15.00 5.87 -6.13
CA ALA A 114 -14.24 5.18 -5.08
C ALA A 114 -12.77 5.68 -4.95
N PRO A 115 -12.52 7.00 -4.82
CA PRO A 115 -11.18 7.57 -4.99
C PRO A 115 -10.12 7.04 -4.02
N VAL A 116 -10.47 6.80 -2.75
CA VAL A 116 -9.51 6.33 -1.74
C VAL A 116 -9.04 4.90 -2.05
N ILE A 117 -9.98 4.01 -2.39
CA ILE A 117 -9.66 2.63 -2.79
C ILE A 117 -8.84 2.66 -4.08
N THR A 118 -9.22 3.47 -5.07
CA THR A 118 -8.46 3.64 -6.31
C THR A 118 -7.02 4.07 -6.06
N LEU A 119 -6.80 5.12 -5.25
CA LEU A 119 -5.45 5.60 -4.94
C LEU A 119 -4.62 4.54 -4.22
N SER A 120 -5.22 3.79 -3.29
CA SER A 120 -4.51 2.70 -2.60
C SER A 120 -4.04 1.59 -3.55
N LEU A 121 -4.80 1.26 -4.59
CA LEU A 121 -4.35 0.32 -5.62
C LEU A 121 -3.21 0.92 -6.47
N LEU A 122 -3.33 2.19 -6.86
CA LEU A 122 -2.32 2.87 -7.65
C LEU A 122 -0.98 2.99 -6.90
N ALA A 123 -1.01 3.20 -5.58
CA ALA A 123 0.19 3.20 -4.73
C ALA A 123 0.94 1.85 -4.84
N ARG A 124 0.23 0.72 -4.82
CA ARG A 124 0.83 -0.62 -5.02
C ARG A 124 1.45 -0.78 -6.40
N PHE A 125 0.82 -0.24 -7.44
CA PHE A 125 1.41 -0.27 -8.80
C PHE A 125 2.64 0.60 -8.90
N ARG A 126 2.65 1.74 -8.20
CA ARG A 126 3.81 2.63 -8.15
C ARG A 126 4.98 1.98 -7.44
N SER A 127 4.76 1.29 -6.32
CA SER A 127 5.85 0.69 -5.53
C SER A 127 6.58 -0.46 -6.24
N ARG A 128 5.99 -1.02 -7.30
CA ARG A 128 6.65 -2.03 -8.16
C ARG A 128 7.54 -1.43 -9.26
N GLN A 129 7.60 -0.12 -9.38
CA GLN A 129 8.31 0.56 -10.45
C GLN A 129 9.51 1.34 -9.89
N GLU A 130 10.70 0.73 -9.98
CA GLU A 130 11.98 1.42 -9.69
C GLU A 130 12.11 2.71 -10.52
N SER A 131 11.84 2.64 -11.82
CA SER A 131 11.85 3.78 -12.73
C SER A 131 10.60 3.77 -13.63
N SER A 132 9.82 4.86 -13.61
CA SER A 132 8.61 4.95 -14.45
C SER A 132 8.89 5.66 -15.77
N PHE A 133 8.33 5.11 -16.86
CA PHE A 133 8.34 5.79 -18.16
C PHE A 133 7.63 7.15 -18.08
N ALA A 134 6.51 7.23 -17.34
CA ALA A 134 5.81 8.49 -17.09
C ALA A 134 6.71 9.54 -16.44
N GLY A 135 7.51 9.16 -15.43
CA GLY A 135 8.49 10.05 -14.82
C GLY A 135 9.56 10.54 -15.80
N LYS A 136 10.07 9.65 -16.68
CA LYS A 136 11.02 10.02 -17.74
C LYS A 136 10.42 11.00 -18.75
N VAL A 137 9.16 10.80 -19.16
CA VAL A 137 8.44 11.74 -20.02
C VAL A 137 8.31 13.10 -19.35
N ILE A 138 7.89 13.15 -18.07
CA ILE A 138 7.77 14.39 -17.30
C ILE A 138 9.12 15.10 -17.19
N ALA A 139 10.20 14.37 -16.85
CA ALA A 139 11.55 14.93 -16.76
C ALA A 139 12.01 15.52 -18.10
N GLY A 140 11.79 14.80 -19.20
CA GLY A 140 12.08 15.28 -20.55
C GLY A 140 11.28 16.53 -20.92
N LEU A 141 9.98 16.57 -20.63
CA LEU A 141 9.14 17.75 -20.89
C LEU A 141 9.60 18.97 -20.06
N ARG A 142 9.94 18.79 -18.78
CA ARG A 142 10.48 19.86 -17.92
C ARG A 142 11.81 20.38 -18.46
N ASN A 143 12.65 19.51 -19.00
CA ASN A 143 13.89 19.92 -19.65
C ASN A 143 13.64 20.73 -20.92
N GLN A 144 12.76 20.26 -21.80
CA GLN A 144 12.47 20.92 -23.07
C GLN A 144 11.75 22.26 -22.90
N PHE A 145 10.77 22.34 -22.00
CA PHE A 145 9.98 23.55 -21.79
C PHE A 145 10.66 24.56 -20.86
N GLY A 146 11.31 24.08 -19.79
CA GLY A 146 11.82 24.93 -18.71
C GLY A 146 13.33 24.92 -18.52
N GLY A 147 14.09 24.17 -19.33
CA GLY A 147 15.53 24.05 -19.18
C GLY A 147 15.97 23.33 -17.90
N HIS A 148 15.05 22.65 -17.20
CA HIS A 148 15.37 21.96 -15.95
C HIS A 148 16.40 20.85 -16.17
N ALA A 149 17.37 20.73 -15.25
CA ALA A 149 18.32 19.63 -15.26
C ALA A 149 17.61 18.29 -15.11
N VAL A 150 18.12 17.28 -15.83
CA VAL A 150 17.62 15.90 -15.79
C VAL A 150 18.74 15.01 -15.31
N GLU A 151 18.44 14.16 -14.35
CA GLU A 151 19.35 13.11 -13.92
C GLU A 151 19.54 12.11 -15.05
N LYS A 152 20.80 11.89 -15.45
CA LYS A 152 21.16 10.90 -16.45
C LYS A 152 21.49 9.59 -15.73
N ILE A 153 21.06 8.47 -16.30
CA ILE A 153 21.54 7.17 -15.88
C ILE A 153 23.05 7.15 -16.20
N LEU A 154 23.89 6.97 -15.19
CA LEU A 154 25.33 6.80 -15.40
C LEU A 154 25.55 5.49 -16.16
N ASP A 155 26.28 5.53 -17.27
CA ASP A 155 26.69 4.33 -18.00
C ASP A 155 27.58 3.49 -17.08
N VAL A 156 27.08 2.32 -16.68
CA VAL A 156 27.94 1.27 -16.12
C VAL A 156 28.65 0.62 -17.30
N THR A 157 29.82 1.13 -17.66
CA THR A 157 30.72 0.42 -18.58
C THR A 157 31.06 -0.94 -17.97
N PRO A 158 30.81 -2.08 -18.64
CA PRO A 158 31.27 -3.37 -18.15
C PRO A 158 32.80 -3.35 -18.13
N GLU A 159 33.40 -3.60 -16.96
CA GLU A 159 34.85 -3.82 -16.88
C GLU A 159 35.23 -4.91 -17.87
N SER A 160 36.13 -4.57 -18.79
CA SER A 160 36.77 -5.54 -19.67
C SER A 160 37.47 -6.56 -18.77
N LYS A 161 37.00 -7.81 -18.80
CA LYS A 161 37.77 -8.93 -18.26
C LYS A 161 39.09 -8.97 -19.00
N ASP A 162 40.13 -8.50 -18.32
CA ASP A 162 41.51 -8.67 -18.70
C ASP A 162 41.80 -10.18 -18.63
N THR A 163 41.60 -10.88 -19.74
CA THR A 163 42.13 -12.24 -19.91
C THR A 163 43.61 -12.12 -20.20
N GLY A 164 44.37 -11.90 -19.11
CA GLY A 164 45.81 -12.02 -19.10
C GLY A 164 46.22 -13.42 -19.57
N HIS A 165 47.25 -13.38 -20.41
CA HIS A 165 47.99 -14.44 -21.10
C HIS A 165 48.14 -15.80 -20.38
#